data_AF-C6VVF9-F1
#
_entry.id   AF-C6VVF9-F1
#
_cell.length_a   1.000
_cell.length_b   1.000
_cell.length_c   1.000
_cell.angle_alpha   90.00
_cell.angle_beta   90.00
_cell.angle_gamma   90.00
#
_symmetry.space_group_name_H-M   'P 1'
#
loop_
_entity.id
_entity.type
_entity.pdbx_description
1 polymer ?
#
loop_
_entity_poly.entity_id
_entity_poly.type
_entity_poly.pdbx_seq_one_letter_code
_entity_poly.pdbx_strand_id
1 'polypeptide(L)'
;MSAEGKELFEQLCELKPDVFYEGSEAWELCTTTGHVLGTVTIEQVFSTNQRKPSNEGELMLGDYSPNRYWFWCIRPEVYQTPIPASGQLMIWEWDENQER
;
A
#
# COMPACT_ATOMS: atom_id res chain seq x y z
N MET A 1 12.17 -3.22 4.88
CA MET A 1 11.02 -4.08 4.53
C MET A 1 10.95 -5.23 5.53
N SER A 2 9.77 -5.61 6.02
CA SER A 2 9.61 -6.80 6.87
C SER A 2 9.89 -8.10 6.07
N ALA A 3 10.10 -9.22 6.75
CA ALA A 3 10.30 -10.52 6.09
C ALA A 3 9.09 -10.89 5.22
N GLU A 4 7.87 -10.72 5.73
CA GLU A 4 6.61 -10.95 5.01
C GLU A 4 6.45 -10.02 3.80
N GLY A 5 6.83 -8.74 3.94
CA GLY A 5 6.80 -7.79 2.82
C GLY A 5 7.77 -8.15 1.70
N LYS A 6 8.93 -8.72 2.04
CA LYS A 6 9.93 -9.17 1.07
C LYS A 6 9.44 -10.38 0.27
N GLU A 7 8.84 -11.34 0.95
CA GLU A 7 8.27 -12.54 0.31
C GLU A 7 7.14 -12.18 -0.66
N LEU A 8 6.20 -11.32 -0.24
CA LEU A 8 5.12 -10.85 -1.12
C LEU A 8 5.66 -10.11 -2.35
N PHE A 9 6.70 -9.29 -2.15
CA PHE A 9 7.32 -8.55 -3.25
C PHE A 9 8.03 -9.47 -4.25
N GLU A 10 8.72 -10.51 -3.77
CA GLU A 10 9.32 -11.54 -4.63
C GLU A 10 8.25 -12.27 -5.45
N GLN A 11 7.13 -12.65 -4.82
CA GLN A 11 5.99 -13.25 -5.53
C GLN A 11 5.40 -12.32 -6.60
N LEU A 12 5.32 -11.01 -6.35
CA LEU A 12 4.85 -10.04 -7.33
C LEU A 12 5.79 -9.93 -8.54
N CYS A 13 7.10 -9.95 -8.31
CA CYS A 13 8.11 -9.96 -9.37
C CYS A 13 8.02 -11.22 -10.23
N GLU A 14 7.70 -12.37 -9.65
CA GLU A 14 7.49 -13.62 -10.38
C GLU A 14 6.17 -13.64 -11.17
N LEU A 15 5.08 -13.13 -10.57
CA LEU A 15 3.74 -13.16 -11.16
C LEU A 15 3.61 -12.16 -12.33
N LYS A 16 4.28 -11.02 -12.23
CA LYS A 16 4.18 -9.91 -13.19
C LYS A 16 5.56 -9.30 -13.49
N PRO A 17 6.48 -10.05 -14.10
CA PRO A 17 7.86 -9.63 -14.33
C PRO A 17 8.00 -8.46 -15.33
N ASP A 18 6.97 -8.23 -16.14
CA ASP A 18 6.84 -7.10 -17.07
C ASP A 18 6.42 -5.79 -16.37
N VAL A 19 5.87 -5.88 -15.16
CA VAL A 19 5.44 -4.73 -14.36
C VAL A 19 6.39 -4.48 -13.20
N PHE A 20 6.82 -5.55 -12.51
CA PHE A 20 7.65 -5.50 -11.31
C PHE A 20 9.07 -5.99 -11.64
N TYR A 21 9.91 -5.08 -12.13
CA TYR A 21 11.33 -5.30 -12.36
C TYR A 21 12.16 -4.11 -11.86
N GLU A 22 13.43 -4.32 -11.56
CA GLU A 22 14.31 -3.27 -11.05
C GLU A 22 14.37 -2.06 -12.00
N GLY A 23 14.05 -0.87 -11.47
CA GLY A 23 13.97 0.39 -12.23
C GLY A 23 12.62 0.68 -12.89
N SER A 24 11.62 -0.20 -12.73
CA SER A 24 10.23 0.13 -13.07
C SER A 24 9.59 1.05 -12.01
N GLU A 25 8.59 1.82 -12.40
CA GLU A 25 7.82 2.68 -11.47
C GLU A 25 7.19 1.86 -10.33
N ALA A 26 6.63 0.69 -10.64
CA ALA A 26 6.04 -0.19 -9.63
C ALA A 26 7.09 -0.72 -8.64
N TRP A 27 8.28 -1.05 -9.13
CA TRP A 27 9.40 -1.45 -8.28
C TRP A 27 9.85 -0.31 -7.36
N GLU A 28 10.04 0.88 -7.90
CA GLU A 28 10.44 2.06 -7.12
C GLU A 28 9.41 2.38 -6.03
N LEU A 29 8.12 2.32 -6.35
CA LEU A 29 7.04 2.54 -5.38
C LEU A 29 7.06 1.50 -4.25
N CYS A 30 7.20 0.21 -4.57
CA CYS A 30 7.18 -0.86 -3.57
C CYS A 30 8.46 -0.94 -2.72
N THR A 31 9.58 -0.41 -3.22
CA THR A 31 10.87 -0.44 -2.52
C THR A 31 11.19 0.86 -1.79
N THR A 32 10.51 1.96 -2.11
CA THR A 32 10.65 3.24 -1.39
C THR A 32 10.08 3.13 0.02
N THR A 33 10.87 3.54 1.02
CA THR A 33 10.48 3.49 2.44
C THR A 33 10.73 4.83 3.13
N GLY A 34 9.99 5.13 4.20
CA GLY A 34 10.15 6.39 4.95
C GLY A 34 9.70 7.64 4.19
N HIS A 35 8.72 7.48 3.30
CA HIS A 35 8.15 8.55 2.50
C HIS A 35 6.63 8.38 2.39
N VAL A 36 5.92 9.49 2.17
CA VAL A 36 4.57 9.51 1.63
C VAL A 36 4.66 9.38 0.11
N LEU A 37 3.99 8.36 -0.44
CA LEU A 37 4.07 8.00 -1.86
C LEU A 37 2.96 8.63 -2.71
N GLY A 38 1.88 9.08 -2.07
CA GLY A 38 0.70 9.55 -2.78
C GLY A 38 -0.52 9.63 -1.89
N THR A 39 -1.68 9.76 -2.52
CA THR A 39 -2.98 9.81 -1.84
C THR A 39 -3.98 8.85 -2.46
N VAL A 40 -5.00 8.54 -1.68
CA VAL A 40 -6.19 7.80 -2.10
C VAL A 40 -7.40 8.44 -1.44
N THR A 41 -8.56 8.37 -2.07
CA THR A 41 -9.83 8.65 -1.39
C THR A 41 -10.37 7.38 -0.74
N ILE A 42 -10.60 7.39 0.58
CA ILE A 42 -11.36 6.33 1.23
C ILE A 42 -12.84 6.56 0.96
N GLU A 43 -13.47 5.71 0.17
CA GLU A 43 -14.89 5.82 -0.17
C GLU A 43 -15.76 5.05 0.82
N GLN A 44 -15.35 3.85 1.23
CA GLN A 44 -16.10 3.01 2.17
C GLN A 44 -15.16 2.23 3.11
N VAL A 45 -15.71 1.85 4.27
CA VAL A 45 -15.04 0.98 5.25
C VAL A 45 -15.92 -0.23 5.49
N PHE A 46 -15.33 -1.42 5.44
CA PHE A 46 -16.05 -2.68 5.61
C PHE A 46 -15.42 -3.52 6.72
N SER A 47 -16.25 -4.24 7.48
CA SER A 47 -15.78 -5.29 8.36
C SER A 47 -15.52 -6.58 7.57
N THR A 48 -14.42 -7.26 7.85
CA THR A 48 -14.09 -8.57 7.24
C THR A 48 -15.08 -9.67 7.61
N ASN A 49 -15.86 -9.47 8.68
CA ASN A 49 -16.95 -10.36 9.08
C ASN A 49 -18.20 -10.22 8.20
N GLN A 50 -18.37 -9.07 7.54
CA GLN A 50 -19.56 -8.77 6.74
C GLN A 50 -19.31 -8.98 5.25
N ARG A 51 -18.16 -8.49 4.76
CA ARG A 51 -17.85 -8.48 3.34
C ARG A 51 -16.34 -8.53 3.13
N LYS A 52 -15.93 -9.34 2.15
CA LYS A 52 -14.59 -9.34 1.59
C LYS A 52 -14.62 -8.78 0.16
N PRO A 53 -13.49 -8.29 -0.37
CA PRO A 53 -13.40 -7.96 -1.79
C PRO A 53 -13.72 -9.18 -2.65
N SER A 54 -14.33 -8.95 -3.81
CA SER A 54 -14.55 -10.00 -4.81
C SER A 54 -13.40 -10.12 -5.82
N ASN A 55 -12.47 -9.17 -5.81
CA ASN A 55 -11.32 -9.15 -6.70
C ASN A 55 -10.21 -10.05 -6.12
N GLU A 56 -9.76 -11.03 -6.90
CA GLU A 56 -8.68 -11.94 -6.52
C GLU A 56 -7.38 -11.21 -6.17
N GLY A 57 -7.02 -10.17 -6.93
CA GLY A 57 -5.81 -9.37 -6.65
C GLY A 57 -5.88 -8.66 -5.30
N GLU A 58 -7.05 -8.13 -4.93
CA GLU A 58 -7.26 -7.53 -3.60
C GLU A 58 -7.15 -8.57 -2.50
N LEU A 59 -7.70 -9.77 -2.73
CA LEU A 59 -7.63 -10.89 -1.79
C LEU A 59 -6.21 -11.42 -1.58
N MET A 60 -5.34 -11.32 -2.60
CA MET A 60 -3.94 -11.74 -2.51
C MET A 60 -3.06 -10.77 -1.71
N LEU A 61 -3.44 -9.49 -1.63
CA LEU A 61 -2.59 -8.44 -1.04
C LEU A 61 -3.03 -8.01 0.36
N GLY A 62 -4.23 -8.36 0.80
CA GLY A 62 -4.77 -7.94 2.10
C GLY A 62 -4.98 -9.09 3.10
N ASP A 63 -4.93 -8.77 4.39
CA ASP A 63 -5.36 -9.70 5.45
C ASP A 63 -6.86 -9.55 5.74
N TYR A 64 -7.65 -10.52 5.26
CA TYR A 64 -9.10 -10.58 5.47
C TYR A 64 -9.52 -11.65 6.50
N SER A 65 -8.67 -11.93 7.49
CA SER A 65 -9.05 -12.74 8.66
C SER A 65 -10.17 -12.06 9.47
N PRO A 66 -10.96 -12.84 10.25
CA PRO A 66 -12.10 -12.31 11.00
C PRO A 66 -11.72 -11.18 11.98
N ASN A 67 -12.68 -10.33 12.30
CA ASN A 67 -12.56 -9.21 13.26
C ASN A 67 -11.57 -8.11 12.83
N ARG A 68 -11.48 -7.84 11.53
CA ARG A 68 -10.71 -6.74 10.96
C ARG A 68 -11.60 -5.79 10.15
N TYR A 69 -11.01 -4.68 9.74
CA TYR A 69 -11.60 -3.73 8.81
C TYR A 69 -10.69 -3.54 7.61
N TRP A 70 -11.28 -3.26 6.46
CA TRP A 70 -10.55 -2.90 5.25
C TRP A 70 -11.19 -1.66 4.61
N PHE A 71 -10.35 -0.88 3.93
CA PHE A 71 -10.74 0.39 3.32
C PHE A 71 -10.90 0.19 1.81
N TRP A 72 -12.06 0.58 1.29
CA TRP A 72 -12.28 0.69 -0.15
C TRP A 72 -11.74 2.04 -0.61
N CYS A 73 -10.56 1.99 -1.24
CA CYS A 73 -9.83 3.16 -1.70
C CYS A 73 -10.04 3.38 -3.20
N ILE A 74 -10.31 4.62 -3.60
CA ILE A 74 -10.50 5.02 -4.99
C ILE A 74 -9.62 6.22 -5.32
N ARG A 75 -9.46 6.49 -6.62
CA ARG A 75 -8.66 7.61 -7.14
C ARG A 75 -7.24 7.65 -6.51
N PRO A 76 -6.43 6.61 -6.73
CA PRO A 76 -5.03 6.65 -6.32
C PRO A 76 -4.29 7.72 -7.13
N GLU A 77 -3.56 8.59 -6.44
CA GLU A 77 -2.70 9.60 -7.03
C GLU A 77 -1.29 9.41 -6.47
N VAL A 78 -0.37 8.97 -7.32
CA VAL A 78 1.04 8.79 -6.97
C VAL A 78 1.76 10.13 -7.13
N TYR A 79 2.57 10.50 -6.15
CA TYR A 79 3.39 11.70 -6.24
C TYR A 79 4.60 11.47 -7.14
N GLN A 80 4.88 12.43 -8.01
CA GLN A 80 6.08 12.40 -8.87
C GLN A 80 7.37 12.40 -8.04
N THR A 81 7.35 13.02 -6.86
CA THR A 81 8.46 13.03 -5.92
C THR A 81 7.93 12.64 -4.55
N PRO A 82 8.32 11.46 -4.02
CA PRO A 82 7.93 11.03 -2.68
C PRO A 82 8.35 12.05 -1.61
N ILE A 83 7.51 12.26 -0.61
CA ILE A 83 7.74 13.25 0.44
C ILE A 83 8.32 12.54 1.67
N PRO A 84 9.53 12.86 2.16
CA PRO A 84 10.12 12.20 3.31
C PRO A 84 9.23 12.31 4.55
N ALA A 85 8.94 11.18 5.21
CA ALA A 85 8.09 11.14 6.39
C ALA A 85 8.38 9.92 7.28
N SER A 86 8.30 10.11 8.59
CA SER A 86 8.42 9.02 9.57
C SER A 86 7.03 8.48 9.90
N GLY A 87 6.70 7.30 9.37
CA GLY A 87 5.41 6.65 9.61
C GLY A 87 5.10 6.50 11.11
N GLN A 88 3.84 6.72 11.48
CA GLN A 88 3.33 6.54 12.84
C GLN A 88 2.28 5.43 12.87
N LEU A 89 1.98 4.93 14.08
CA LEU A 89 0.85 4.01 14.29
C LEU A 89 -0.47 4.77 14.14
N MET A 90 -1.52 4.06 13.72
CA MET A 90 -2.87 4.59 13.48
C MET A 90 -2.93 5.61 12.32
N ILE A 91 -4.11 6.20 12.12
CA ILE A 91 -4.27 7.37 11.24
C ILE A 91 -3.66 8.57 11.98
N TRP A 92 -2.74 9.26 11.31
CA TRP A 92 -2.02 10.39 11.87
C TRP A 92 -1.99 11.53 10.86
N GLU A 93 -1.94 12.75 11.39
CA GLU A 93 -1.74 13.95 10.59
C GLU A 93 -0.25 14.14 10.35
N TRP A 94 0.11 14.37 9.10
CA TRP A 94 1.47 14.68 8.70
C TRP A 94 1.46 16.03 7.97
N ASP A 95 2.52 16.80 8.15
CA ASP A 95 2.72 18.07 7.46
C ASP A 95 3.97 17.96 6.58
N GLU A 96 3.85 18.43 5.34
CA GLU A 96 4.96 18.50 4.39
C GLU A 96 6.12 19.38 4.90
N ASN A 97 5.83 20.29 5.83
CA ASN A 97 6.78 21.23 6.43
C ASN A 97 7.30 20.80 7.80
N GLN A 98 7.09 19.55 8.25
CA GLN A 98 7.69 19.12 9.52
C GLN A 98 9.22 19.16 9.44
N GLU A 99 9.80 20.26 9.91
CA GLU A 99 11.23 20.42 10.15
C GLU A 99 11.68 19.27 11.06
N ARG A 100 12.67 18.51 10.58
CA ARG A 100 13.28 17.39 11.29
C ARG A 100 14.09 17.83 12.48
#